data_AF-W7DL46-F1
#
_entry.id   AF-W7DL46-F1
#
_cell.length_a   1.000
_cell.length_b   1.000
_cell.length_c   1.000
_cell.angle_alpha   90.00
_cell.angle_beta   90.00
_cell.angle_gamma   90.00
#
_symmetry.space_group_name_H-M   'P 1'
#
loop_
_entity.id
_entity.type
_entity.pdbx_description
1 polymer ?
#
loop_
_entity_poly.entity_id
_entity_poly.type
_entity_poly.pdbx_seq_one_letter_code
_entity_poly.pdbx_strand_id
1 'polypeptide(L)'
;MKNMFWQILLIILGVCIFAIGLLYSKKWHNGGLDTGWPDFDGVDSFIFSVILGIFAFILMILPWYVLKTLLILGGLTLIYMAGWVFTF
;
A
#
# COMPACT_ATOMS: atom_id res chain seq x y z
N MET A 1 -18.87 26.32 -13.62
CA MET A 1 -17.53 26.66 -13.10
C MET A 1 -17.18 25.99 -11.76
N LYS A 2 -18.03 25.99 -10.72
CA LYS A 2 -17.74 25.31 -9.43
C LYS A 2 -17.40 23.81 -9.58
N ASN A 3 -18.03 23.11 -10.53
CA ASN A 3 -17.80 21.67 -10.73
C ASN A 3 -16.43 21.35 -11.37
N MET A 4 -15.86 22.26 -12.19
CA MET A 4 -14.56 22.05 -12.85
C MET A 4 -13.37 22.11 -11.87
N PHE A 5 -13.46 22.95 -10.83
CA PHE A 5 -12.39 23.06 -9.85
C PHE A 5 -12.19 21.75 -9.07
N TRP A 6 -13.29 21.14 -8.61
CA TRP A 6 -13.26 19.87 -7.89
C TRP A 6 -12.78 18.69 -8.77
N GLN A 7 -13.06 18.71 -10.08
CA GLN A 7 -12.54 17.73 -11.04
C GLN A 7 -11.02 17.76 -11.11
N ILE A 8 -10.46 18.95 -11.34
CA ILE A 8 -9.02 19.14 -11.47
C ILE A 8 -8.34 18.70 -10.18
N LEU A 9 -8.93 19.02 -9.03
CA LEU A 9 -8.42 18.61 -7.72
C LEU A 9 -8.44 17.09 -7.53
N LEU A 10 -9.51 16.40 -7.94
CA LEU A 10 -9.61 14.93 -7.88
C LEU A 10 -8.65 14.23 -8.83
N ILE A 11 -8.45 14.77 -10.04
CA ILE A 11 -7.46 14.24 -11.00
C ILE A 11 -6.05 14.39 -10.44
N ILE A 12 -5.71 15.56 -9.91
CA ILE A 12 -4.40 15.80 -9.28
C ILE A 12 -4.19 14.82 -8.11
N LEU A 13 -5.20 14.65 -7.25
CA LEU A 13 -5.15 13.69 -6.14
C LEU A 13 -4.92 12.26 -6.64
N GLY A 14 -5.68 11.81 -7.65
CA GLY A 14 -5.55 10.48 -8.24
C GLY A 14 -4.17 10.24 -8.88
N VAL A 15 -3.63 11.23 -9.59
CA VAL A 15 -2.28 11.19 -10.17
C VAL A 15 -1.21 11.11 -9.08
N CYS A 16 -1.34 11.90 -8.01
CA CYS A 16 -0.42 11.83 -6.87
C CYS A 16 -0.44 10.46 -6.20
N ILE A 17 -1.62 9.90 -5.92
CA ILE A 17 -1.77 8.57 -5.30
C ILE A 17 -1.20 7.48 -6.22
N PHE A 18 -1.45 7.57 -7.52
CA PHE A 18 -0.90 6.65 -8.51
C PHE A 18 0.63 6.72 -8.57
N ALA A 19 1.20 7.93 -8.61
CA ALA A 19 2.65 8.14 -8.60
C ALA A 19 3.30 7.60 -7.31
N ILE A 20 2.65 7.81 -6.15
CA ILE A 20 3.08 7.20 -4.88
C ILE A 20 3.05 5.68 -5.00
N GLY A 21 1.98 5.08 -5.55
CA GLY A 21 1.90 3.64 -5.79
C GLY A 21 3.02 3.08 -6.68
N LEU A 22 3.40 3.79 -7.75
CA LEU A 22 4.52 3.41 -8.62
C LEU A 22 5.86 3.45 -7.88
N LEU A 23 6.12 4.56 -7.18
CA LEU A 23 7.36 4.81 -6.43
C LEU A 23 7.42 4.05 -5.10
N TYR A 24 6.31 3.46 -4.64
CA TYR A 24 6.24 2.66 -3.43
C TYR A 24 7.10 1.40 -3.56
N SER A 25 8.29 1.43 -2.96
CA SER A 25 9.28 0.35 -3.04
C SER A 25 9.19 -0.57 -1.82
N LYS A 26 9.61 -1.84 -1.98
CA LYS A 26 9.67 -2.80 -0.86
C LYS A 26 10.57 -2.29 0.28
N LYS A 27 11.68 -1.62 -0.05
CA LYS A 27 12.60 -1.05 0.93
C LYS A 27 11.90 -0.01 1.83
N TRP A 28 11.05 0.82 1.24
CA TRP A 28 10.32 1.85 1.98
C TRP A 28 9.19 1.27 2.85
N HIS A 29 8.55 0.18 2.40
CA HIS A 29 7.58 -0.57 3.20
C HIS A 29 8.22 -1.32 4.37
N ASN A 30 9.38 -1.95 4.13
CA ASN A 30 10.07 -2.76 5.14
C ASN A 30 10.83 -1.91 6.18
N GLY A 31 11.19 -0.66 5.88
CA GLY A 31 11.87 0.21 6.86
C GLY A 31 11.02 0.54 8.10
N GLY A 32 9.71 0.28 8.09
CA GLY A 32 8.84 0.35 9.28
C GLY A 32 8.78 -0.93 10.10
N LEU A 33 9.32 -2.04 9.58
CA LEU A 33 9.33 -3.37 10.20
C LEU A 33 10.66 -3.70 10.87
N ASP A 34 11.64 -2.79 10.79
CA ASP A 34 12.93 -2.87 11.48
C ASP A 34 12.83 -2.58 12.99
N THR A 35 11.62 -2.42 13.54
CA THR A 35 11.35 -2.06 14.95
C THR A 35 11.55 -3.20 15.95
N GLY A 36 12.20 -4.29 15.54
CA GLY A 36 12.60 -5.39 16.40
C GLY A 36 11.49 -6.43 16.55
N TRP A 37 11.81 -7.66 16.15
CA TRP A 37 10.97 -8.83 16.47
C TRP A 37 11.25 -9.26 17.92
N PRO A 38 10.28 -9.88 18.60
CA PRO A 38 10.52 -10.43 19.94
C PRO A 38 11.69 -11.42 19.91
N ASP A 39 12.63 -11.31 20.85
CA ASP A 39 13.67 -12.31 21.05
C ASP A 39 13.06 -13.57 21.66
N PHE A 40 13.36 -14.72 21.06
CA PHE A 40 12.84 -16.02 21.46
C PHE A 40 14.02 -16.91 21.90
N ASP A 41 14.14 -17.15 23.22
CA ASP A 41 15.17 -18.01 23.81
C ASP A 41 14.55 -19.37 24.22
N GLY A 42 15.08 -20.49 23.71
CA GLY A 42 14.74 -21.88 24.10
C GLY A 42 14.16 -22.79 23.00
N VAL A 43 14.11 -24.10 23.23
CA VAL A 43 13.69 -25.11 22.21
C VAL A 43 12.18 -25.05 21.90
N ASP A 44 11.33 -24.78 22.89
CA ASP A 44 9.87 -24.54 22.68
C ASP A 44 9.62 -23.25 21.87
N SER A 45 10.58 -22.33 21.91
CA SER A 45 10.56 -21.07 21.18
C SER A 45 10.95 -21.23 19.69
N PHE A 46 11.52 -22.37 19.29
CA PHE A 46 11.87 -22.66 17.89
C PHE A 46 10.63 -22.92 17.02
N ILE A 47 9.69 -23.75 17.49
CA ILE A 47 8.45 -24.03 16.74
C ILE A 47 7.60 -22.75 16.67
N PHE A 48 7.52 -21.99 17.76
CA PHE A 48 6.79 -20.73 17.80
C PHE A 48 7.43 -19.67 16.89
N SER A 49 8.76 -19.54 16.86
CA SER A 49 9.47 -18.60 15.97
C SER A 49 9.40 -19.00 14.50
N VAL A 50 9.33 -20.28 14.15
CA VAL A 50 9.10 -20.72 12.76
C VAL A 50 7.69 -20.37 12.31
N ILE A 51 6.66 -20.63 13.14
CA ILE A 51 5.27 -20.28 12.81
C ILE A 51 5.11 -18.75 12.72
N LEU A 52 5.63 -18.01 13.69
CA LEU A 52 5.58 -16.55 13.72
C LEU A 52 6.42 -15.95 12.58
N GLY A 53 7.54 -16.59 12.21
CA GLY A 53 8.35 -16.24 11.05
C GLY A 53 7.65 -16.48 9.71
N ILE A 54 6.85 -17.54 9.57
CA ILE A 54 6.02 -17.79 8.37
C ILE A 54 4.87 -16.78 8.32
N PHE A 55 4.17 -16.55 9.44
CA PHE A 55 3.12 -15.53 9.52
C PHE A 55 3.68 -14.13 9.26
N ALA A 56 4.84 -13.80 9.84
CA ALA A 56 5.57 -12.58 9.57
C ALA A 56 5.94 -12.49 8.09
N PHE A 57 6.53 -13.53 7.49
CA PHE A 57 6.91 -13.52 6.08
C PHE A 57 5.71 -13.31 5.16
N ILE A 58 4.58 -13.97 5.44
CA ILE A 58 3.32 -13.77 4.73
C ILE A 58 2.80 -12.34 4.96
N LEU A 59 2.81 -11.84 6.20
CA LEU A 59 2.42 -10.48 6.57
C LEU A 59 3.45 -9.40 6.20
N MET A 60 4.64 -9.74 5.73
CA MET A 60 5.66 -8.78 5.28
C MET A 60 5.64 -8.68 3.76
N ILE A 61 5.43 -9.80 3.06
CA ILE A 61 5.32 -9.82 1.60
C ILE A 61 3.93 -9.36 1.14
N LEU A 62 2.86 -9.93 1.70
CA LEU A 62 1.50 -9.70 1.21
C LEU A 62 1.07 -8.23 1.34
N PRO A 63 1.31 -7.51 2.46
CA PRO A 63 0.86 -6.14 2.59
C PRO A 63 1.54 -5.17 1.64
N TRP A 64 2.79 -5.43 1.23
CA TRP A 64 3.43 -4.60 0.22
C TRP A 64 2.70 -4.68 -1.13
N TYR A 65 2.45 -5.91 -1.61
CA TYR A 65 1.76 -6.12 -2.89
C TYR A 65 0.31 -5.63 -2.84
N VAL A 66 -0.39 -5.85 -1.72
CA VAL A 66 -1.77 -5.38 -1.52
C VAL A 66 -1.82 -3.87 -1.49
N LEU A 67 -0.98 -3.21 -0.68
CA LEU A 67 -0.96 -1.76 -0.56
C LEU A 67 -0.52 -1.09 -1.87
N LYS A 68 0.48 -1.64 -2.55
CA LYS A 68 0.91 -1.15 -3.87
C LYS A 68 -0.21 -1.25 -4.90
N THR A 69 -0.93 -2.38 -4.92
CA THR A 69 -2.09 -2.58 -5.79
C THR A 69 -3.21 -1.60 -5.48
N LEU A 70 -3.52 -1.37 -4.20
CA LEU A 70 -4.53 -0.41 -3.75
C LEU A 70 -4.18 1.03 -4.14
N LEU A 71 -2.92 1.44 -4.02
CA LEU A 71 -2.47 2.78 -4.43
C LEU A 71 -2.59 2.96 -5.94
N ILE A 72 -2.15 1.98 -6.73
CA ILE A 72 -2.22 2.02 -8.19
C ILE A 72 -3.68 2.02 -8.67
N LEU A 73 -4.48 1.05 -8.21
CA LEU A 73 -5.89 0.94 -8.61
C LEU A 73 -6.73 2.08 -8.05
N GLY A 74 -6.50 2.51 -6.82
CA GLY A 74 -7.21 3.64 -6.21
C GLY A 74 -6.93 4.94 -6.95
N GLY A 75 -5.66 5.21 -7.29
CA GLY A 75 -5.29 6.36 -8.11
C GLY A 75 -5.94 6.35 -9.50
N LEU A 76 -5.88 5.20 -10.20
CA LEU A 76 -6.54 5.03 -11.51
C LEU A 76 -8.07 5.16 -11.42
N THR A 77 -8.68 4.63 -10.37
CA THR A 77 -10.13 4.70 -10.14
C THR A 77 -10.57 6.15 -9.93
N LEU A 78 -9.83 6.93 -9.15
CA LEU A 78 -10.11 8.35 -8.95
C LEU A 78 -10.00 9.15 -10.25
N ILE A 79 -8.97 8.89 -11.05
CA ILE A 79 -8.81 9.51 -12.38
C ILE A 79 -9.97 9.12 -13.29
N TYR A 80 -10.33 7.84 -13.33
CA TYR A 80 -11.45 7.33 -14.13
C TYR A 80 -12.78 7.95 -13.72
N MET A 81 -13.10 7.99 -12.42
CA MET A 81 -14.33 8.59 -11.92
C MET A 81 -14.39 10.09 -12.22
N ALA A 82 -13.28 10.82 -12.03
CA ALA A 82 -13.22 12.24 -12.35
C ALA A 82 -13.39 12.52 -13.85
N GLY A 83 -12.94 11.61 -14.73
CA GLY A 83 -13.16 11.70 -16.17
C GLY A 83 -14.58 11.28 -16.60
N TRP A 84 -15.11 10.20 -16.03
CA TRP A 84 -16.39 9.59 -16.44
C TRP A 84 -17.62 10.38 -15.97
N VAL A 85 -17.57 10.97 -14.77
CA VAL A 85 -18.66 11.79 -14.21
C VAL A 85 -19.02 13.01 -15.08
N PHE A 86 -18.18 13.38 -16.06
CA PHE A 86 -18.39 14.57 -16.90
C PHE A 86 -18.41 14.29 -18.41
N THR A 87 -18.49 13.01 -18.81
CA THR A 87 -18.87 12.60 -20.18
C THR A 87 -20.39 12.59 -20.43
N PHE A 88 -21.19 12.93 -19.42
CA PHE A 88 -22.65 13.11 -19.47
C PHE A 88 -23.04 14.47 -18.89
#